data_AF-A0A948FSG3-F1
#
_entry.id   AF-A0A948FSG3-F1
#
_cell.length_a   1.000
_cell.length_b   1.000
_cell.length_c   1.000
_cell.angle_alpha   90.00
_cell.angle_beta   90.00
_cell.angle_gamma   90.00
#
_symmetry.space_group_name_H-M   'P 1'
#
loop_
_entity.id
_entity.type
_entity.pdbx_description
1 polymer ?
#
loop_
_entity_poly.entity_id
_entity_poly.type
_entity_poly.pdbx_seq_one_letter_code
_entity_poly.pdbx_strand_id
1 'polypeptide(L)'
;PETMKGLWRQRLRWSQGGIEVVRKHGDIWTQWRQRRLWPIHFEYIISIVWAFSLGFLIVSWAVASALSALGFIDLTVTQPFIPPAWTGSILALVCMFQLATSLHIDSRYEDKSLMKYYFWVIWYPFFYWGINAVAVFVSVFKILLRKKGVSVKWQSPDRGIHTLQ
;
A
#
# COMPACT_ATOMS: atom_id res chain seq x y z
N PRO A 1 -8.59 -14.44 -0.50
CA PRO A 1 -9.67 -14.58 0.51
C PRO A 1 -10.97 -14.05 -0.09
N GLU A 2 -12.06 -14.78 0.07
CA GLU A 2 -13.35 -14.45 -0.58
C GLU A 2 -14.06 -13.24 0.06
N THR A 3 -13.62 -12.84 1.25
CA THR A 3 -14.16 -11.67 1.96
C THR A 3 -13.14 -10.55 2.10
N MET A 4 -13.59 -9.30 1.98
CA MET A 4 -12.79 -8.09 2.24
C MET A 4 -12.15 -8.11 3.65
N LYS A 5 -12.90 -8.62 4.64
CA LYS A 5 -12.42 -8.80 6.01
C LYS A 5 -11.27 -9.82 6.10
N GLY A 6 -11.34 -10.90 5.33
CA GLY A 6 -10.28 -11.90 5.22
C GLY A 6 -9.01 -11.32 4.59
N LEU A 7 -9.15 -10.54 3.52
CA LEU A 7 -8.04 -9.83 2.87
C LEU A 7 -7.34 -8.90 3.84
N TRP A 8 -8.11 -8.07 4.56
CA TRP A 8 -7.57 -7.14 5.56
C TRP A 8 -6.76 -7.86 6.65
N ARG A 9 -7.31 -8.92 7.24
CA ARG A 9 -6.62 -9.71 8.27
C ARG A 9 -5.33 -10.33 7.74
N GLN A 10 -5.32 -10.80 6.49
CA GLN A 10 -4.13 -11.35 5.87
C GLN A 10 -3.03 -10.29 5.68
N ARG A 11 -3.38 -9.13 5.12
CA ARG A 11 -2.44 -8.02 4.90
C ARG A 11 -1.87 -7.48 6.20
N LEU A 12 -2.71 -7.32 7.21
CA LEU A 12 -2.27 -6.89 8.53
C LEU A 12 -1.28 -7.88 9.16
N ARG A 13 -1.51 -9.20 9.05
CA ARG A 13 -0.57 -10.21 9.54
C ARG A 13 0.77 -10.16 8.82
N TRP A 14 0.77 -10.00 7.49
CA TRP A 14 1.99 -9.91 6.70
C TRP A 14 2.82 -8.68 7.07
N SER A 15 2.17 -7.52 7.22
CA SER A 15 2.86 -6.30 7.65
C SER A 15 3.43 -6.43 9.07
N GLN A 16 2.68 -7.05 9.99
CA GLN A 16 3.16 -7.27 11.35
C GLN A 16 4.40 -8.17 11.39
N GLY A 17 4.36 -9.30 10.68
CA GLY A 17 5.49 -10.22 10.61
C GLY A 17 6.73 -9.57 10.00
N GLY A 18 6.57 -8.75 8.95
CA GLY A 18 7.68 -8.03 8.34
C GLY A 18 8.34 -7.04 9.31
N ILE A 19 7.56 -6.24 10.04
CA ILE A 19 8.09 -5.30 11.06
C ILE A 19 8.77 -6.05 12.20
N GLU A 20 8.20 -7.18 12.66
CA GLU A 20 8.83 -8.02 13.68
C GLU A 20 10.18 -8.58 13.21
N VAL A 21 10.28 -9.02 11.95
CA VAL A 21 11.54 -9.50 11.36
C VAL A 21 12.57 -8.38 11.29
N VAL A 22 12.18 -7.19 10.81
CA VAL A 22 13.07 -6.02 10.73
C VAL A 22 13.57 -5.59 12.10
N ARG A 23 12.68 -5.57 13.11
CA ARG A 23 13.06 -5.24 14.48
C ARG A 23 13.96 -6.30 15.12
N LYS A 24 13.66 -7.58 14.90
CA LYS A 24 14.42 -8.70 15.49
C LYS A 24 15.81 -8.84 14.87
N HIS A 25 15.93 -8.56 13.57
CA HIS A 25 17.18 -8.71 12.83
C HIS A 25 17.73 -7.35 12.37
N GLY A 26 17.64 -6.33 13.24
CA GLY A 26 18.24 -5.02 12.98
C GLY A 26 19.78 -5.07 12.95
N ASP A 27 20.39 -6.14 13.42
CA ASP A 27 21.83 -6.38 13.44
C ASP A 27 22.39 -6.97 12.14
N ILE A 28 21.54 -7.33 11.16
CA ILE A 28 21.96 -7.90 9.85
C ILE A 28 23.00 -7.03 9.14
N TRP A 29 22.93 -5.72 9.34
CA TRP A 29 23.85 -4.74 8.76
C TRP A 29 25.28 -4.86 9.29
N THR A 30 25.47 -5.44 10.48
CA THR A 30 26.79 -5.64 11.08
C THR A 30 27.48 -6.92 10.59
N GLN A 31 26.74 -7.87 10.03
CA GLN A 31 27.25 -9.16 9.58
C GLN A 31 27.39 -9.20 8.06
N TRP A 32 28.62 -9.02 7.55
CA TRP A 32 28.93 -9.03 6.12
C TRP A 32 28.48 -10.29 5.38
N ARG A 33 28.43 -11.44 6.07
CA ARG A 33 27.96 -12.72 5.54
C ARG A 33 26.51 -12.65 5.03
N GLN A 34 25.70 -11.73 5.56
CA GLN A 34 24.28 -11.60 5.24
C GLN A 34 23.97 -10.50 4.21
N ARG A 35 24.99 -9.98 3.48
CA ARG A 35 24.81 -8.85 2.53
C ARG A 35 23.69 -9.03 1.49
N ARG A 36 23.36 -10.27 1.13
CA ARG A 36 22.30 -10.58 0.15
C ARG A 36 20.90 -10.21 0.67
N LEU A 37 20.73 -10.10 1.98
CA LEU A 37 19.47 -9.72 2.63
C LEU A 37 19.36 -8.21 2.84
N TRP A 38 20.45 -7.45 2.68
CA TRP A 38 20.45 -5.99 2.88
C TRP A 38 19.46 -5.28 1.94
N PRO A 39 19.39 -5.58 0.63
CA PRO A 39 18.46 -4.90 -0.27
C PRO A 39 17.01 -5.11 0.14
N ILE A 40 16.64 -6.35 0.52
CA ILE A 40 15.28 -6.69 0.94
C ILE A 40 14.89 -5.94 2.23
N HIS A 41 15.83 -5.87 3.18
CA HIS A 41 15.60 -5.15 4.43
C HIS A 41 15.48 -3.64 4.19
N PHE A 42 16.32 -3.08 3.32
CA PHE A 42 16.28 -1.68 2.92
C PHE A 42 14.98 -1.31 2.22
N GLU A 43 14.57 -2.12 1.24
CA GLU A 43 13.32 -1.96 0.51
C GLU A 43 12.12 -1.93 1.45
N TYR A 44 12.13 -2.81 2.46
CA TYR A 44 11.08 -2.84 3.47
C TYR A 44 11.06 -1.60 4.36
N ILE A 45 12.22 -1.12 4.82
CA ILE A 45 12.33 0.14 5.59
C ILE A 45 11.84 1.32 4.75
N ILE A 46 12.29 1.43 3.49
CA ILE A 46 11.81 2.47 2.57
C ILE A 46 10.30 2.39 2.41
N SER A 47 9.75 1.19 2.26
CA SER A 47 8.30 0.99 2.11
C SER A 47 7.54 1.48 3.35
N ILE A 48 8.07 1.25 4.55
CA ILE A 48 7.50 1.79 5.80
C ILE A 48 7.58 3.32 5.81
N VAL A 49 8.76 3.88 5.55
CA VAL A 49 8.97 5.34 5.52
C VAL A 49 8.03 5.99 4.51
N TRP A 50 7.92 5.42 3.31
CA TRP A 50 7.01 5.89 2.27
C TRP A 50 5.55 5.89 2.73
N ALA A 51 5.08 4.83 3.38
CA ALA A 51 3.71 4.75 3.90
C ALA A 51 3.43 5.82 4.98
N PHE A 52 4.40 6.08 5.87
CA PHE A 52 4.28 7.15 6.87
C PHE A 52 4.33 8.54 6.25
N SER A 53 5.22 8.78 5.29
CA SER A 53 5.30 10.05 4.56
C SER A 53 3.97 10.34 3.85
N LEU A 54 3.38 9.34 3.20
CA LEU A 54 2.06 9.46 2.56
C LEU A 54 0.97 9.80 3.59
N GLY A 55 0.93 9.09 4.73
CA GLY A 55 -0.02 9.38 5.80
C GLY A 55 0.16 10.78 6.39
N PHE A 56 1.39 11.21 6.62
CA PHE A 56 1.72 12.54 7.12
C PHE A 56 1.24 13.63 6.16
N LEU A 57 1.50 13.47 4.86
CA LEU A 57 1.05 14.42 3.85
C LEU A 57 -0.49 14.52 3.82
N ILE A 58 -1.20 13.40 3.83
CA ILE A 58 -2.68 13.38 3.86
C ILE A 58 -3.22 14.09 5.11
N VAL A 59 -2.67 13.80 6.30
CA VAL A 59 -3.11 14.41 7.55
C VAL A 59 -2.81 15.91 7.57
N SER A 60 -1.59 16.30 7.16
CA SER A 60 -1.19 17.72 7.10
C SER A 60 -2.11 18.51 6.15
N TRP A 61 -2.45 17.94 5.00
CA TRP A 61 -3.38 18.55 4.03
C TRP A 61 -4.80 18.64 4.59
N ALA A 62 -5.29 17.59 5.26
CA ALA A 62 -6.62 17.61 5.88
C ALA A 62 -6.72 18.66 6.99
N VAL A 63 -5.69 18.78 7.84
CA VAL A 63 -5.61 19.80 8.90
C VAL A 63 -5.55 21.20 8.30
N ALA A 64 -4.70 21.41 7.29
CA ALA A 64 -4.59 22.67 6.57
C ALA A 64 -5.93 23.08 5.94
N SER A 65 -6.62 22.14 5.28
CA SER A 65 -7.92 22.37 4.66
C SER A 65 -9.00 22.71 5.70
N ALA A 66 -9.00 22.02 6.85
CA ALA A 66 -9.93 22.30 7.94
C ALA A 66 -9.69 23.68 8.58
N LEU A 67 -8.43 24.08 8.80
CA LEU A 67 -8.08 25.39 9.33
C LEU A 67 -8.42 26.53 8.36
N SER A 68 -8.26 26.28 7.05
CA SER A 68 -8.68 27.23 6.02
C SER A 68 -10.20 27.40 5.97
N ALA A 69 -10.95 26.30 6.05
CA ALA A 69 -12.42 26.35 6.11
C ALA A 69 -12.95 27.11 7.33
N LEU A 70 -12.19 27.11 8.43
CA LEU A 70 -12.51 27.85 9.66
C LEU A 70 -12.02 29.31 9.65
N GLY A 71 -11.37 29.76 8.57
CA GLY A 71 -10.90 31.14 8.41
C GLY A 71 -9.64 31.50 9.22
N PHE A 72 -8.96 30.52 9.81
CA PHE A 72 -7.72 30.78 10.56
C PHE A 72 -6.51 31.02 9.65
N ILE A 73 -6.52 30.48 8.42
CA ILE A 73 -5.40 30.56 7.48
C ILE A 73 -5.94 30.73 6.05
N ASP A 74 -5.48 31.77 5.35
CA ASP A 74 -5.75 31.98 3.93
C ASP A 74 -4.79 31.13 3.08
N LEU A 75 -5.15 29.87 2.88
CA LEU A 75 -4.36 28.95 2.06
C LEU A 75 -4.83 29.00 0.61
N THR A 76 -4.45 30.07 -0.10
CA THR A 76 -4.45 30.08 -1.58
C THR A 76 -3.51 29.02 -2.19
N VAL A 77 -2.74 28.31 -1.35
CA VAL A 77 -1.65 27.39 -1.70
C VAL A 77 -1.94 25.94 -1.31
N THR A 78 -3.16 25.55 -0.90
CA THR A 78 -3.50 24.12 -0.84
C THR A 78 -3.76 23.61 -2.25
N GLN A 79 -2.70 23.51 -3.06
CA GLN A 79 -2.69 22.59 -4.19
C GLN A 79 -3.09 21.22 -3.62
N PRO A 80 -4.06 20.53 -4.23
CA PRO A 80 -4.47 19.22 -3.74
C PRO A 80 -3.25 18.31 -3.68
N PHE A 81 -3.25 17.36 -2.73
CA PHE A 81 -2.28 16.25 -2.63
C PHE A 81 -2.19 15.37 -3.91
N ILE A 82 -2.97 15.70 -4.95
CA ILE A 82 -3.01 15.11 -6.29
C ILE A 82 -1.76 15.60 -7.05
N PRO A 83 -1.16 14.78 -7.94
CA PRO A 83 0.10 15.09 -8.61
C PRO A 83 0.16 16.53 -9.15
N PRO A 84 1.33 17.20 -9.07
CA PRO A 84 1.48 18.62 -9.39
C PRO A 84 0.88 18.88 -10.77
N ALA A 85 -0.02 19.86 -10.89
CA ALA A 85 -0.98 20.00 -12.00
C ALA A 85 -0.41 19.60 -13.37
N TRP A 86 0.71 20.19 -13.78
CA TRP A 86 1.37 19.89 -15.06
C TRP A 86 2.02 18.50 -15.13
N THR A 87 2.75 18.09 -14.08
CA THR A 87 3.37 16.76 -14.04
C THR A 87 2.35 15.63 -13.97
N GLY A 88 1.20 15.86 -13.31
CA GLY A 88 0.08 14.93 -13.28
C GLY A 88 -0.53 14.74 -14.67
N SER A 89 -0.67 15.83 -15.44
CA SER A 89 -1.13 15.75 -16.83
C SER A 89 -0.16 14.97 -17.72
N ILE A 90 1.16 15.22 -17.60
CA ILE A 90 2.16 14.44 -18.35
C ILE A 90 2.10 12.96 -17.95
N LEU A 91 2.04 12.66 -16.65
CA LEU A 91 1.94 11.29 -16.16
C LEU A 91 0.68 10.60 -16.70
N ALA A 92 -0.47 11.27 -16.64
CA ALA A 92 -1.73 10.76 -17.16
C ALA A 92 -1.64 10.47 -18.67
N LEU A 93 -1.06 11.39 -19.45
CA LEU A 93 -0.83 11.19 -20.89
C LEU A 93 0.06 9.98 -21.15
N VAL A 94 1.20 9.87 -20.46
CA VAL A 94 2.11 8.73 -20.62
C VAL A 94 1.41 7.43 -20.22
N CYS A 95 0.65 7.40 -19.12
CA CYS A 95 -0.12 6.23 -18.71
C CYS A 95 -1.21 5.85 -19.72
N MET A 96 -1.90 6.84 -20.31
CA MET A 96 -2.88 6.59 -21.38
C MET A 96 -2.20 5.97 -22.61
N PHE A 97 -1.04 6.48 -23.02
CA PHE A 97 -0.27 5.87 -24.12
C PHE A 97 0.19 4.45 -23.78
N GLN A 98 0.72 4.22 -22.58
CA GLN A 98 1.14 2.90 -22.13
C GLN A 98 -0.03 1.89 -22.14
N LEU A 99 -1.19 2.28 -21.61
CA LEU A 99 -2.39 1.44 -21.61
C LEU A 99 -2.90 1.19 -23.03
N ALA A 100 -2.91 2.21 -23.90
CA ALA A 100 -3.30 2.05 -25.30
C ALA A 100 -2.36 1.10 -26.04
N THR A 101 -1.05 1.20 -25.81
CA THR A 101 -0.07 0.28 -26.41
C THR A 101 -0.22 -1.15 -25.90
N SER A 102 -0.44 -1.36 -24.60
CA SER A 102 -0.74 -2.69 -24.04
C SER A 102 -1.99 -3.27 -24.68
N LEU A 103 -3.09 -2.51 -24.69
CA LEU A 103 -4.35 -2.93 -25.29
C LEU A 103 -4.21 -3.27 -26.77
N HIS A 104 -3.42 -2.50 -27.52
CA HIS A 104 -3.20 -2.76 -28.94
C HIS A 104 -2.49 -4.11 -29.15
N ILE A 105 -1.46 -4.39 -28.34
CA ILE A 105 -0.73 -5.66 -28.38
C ILE A 105 -1.65 -6.82 -27.96
N ASP A 106 -2.35 -6.69 -26.84
CA ASP A 106 -3.14 -7.77 -26.24
C ASP A 106 -4.42 -8.06 -27.07
N SER A 107 -4.99 -7.05 -27.74
CA SER A 107 -6.16 -7.23 -28.63
C SER A 107 -5.90 -8.14 -29.84
N ARG A 108 -4.62 -8.38 -30.18
CA ARG A 108 -4.24 -9.30 -31.24
C ARG A 108 -4.28 -10.76 -30.81
N TYR A 109 -4.13 -11.04 -29.52
CA TYR A 109 -3.97 -12.38 -28.99
C TYR A 109 -5.18 -12.88 -28.20
N GLU A 110 -6.00 -11.98 -27.65
CA GLU A 110 -7.09 -12.34 -26.76
C GLU A 110 -8.50 -11.93 -27.24
N ASP A 111 -9.51 -12.63 -26.72
CA ASP A 111 -10.91 -12.34 -27.00
C ASP A 111 -11.36 -10.98 -26.47
N LYS A 112 -12.25 -10.31 -27.22
CA LYS A 112 -12.82 -8.98 -26.87
C LYS A 112 -13.54 -8.93 -25.52
N SER A 113 -13.88 -10.09 -24.94
CA SER A 113 -14.51 -10.18 -23.61
C SER A 113 -13.60 -9.72 -22.47
N LEU A 114 -12.27 -9.74 -22.67
CA LEU A 114 -11.29 -9.33 -21.67
C LEU A 114 -11.19 -7.81 -21.47
N MET A 115 -11.71 -6.99 -22.39
CA MET A 115 -11.74 -5.52 -22.24
C MET A 115 -12.44 -5.08 -20.94
N LYS A 116 -13.37 -5.89 -20.42
CA LYS A 116 -14.06 -5.64 -19.14
C LYS A 116 -13.11 -5.69 -17.94
N TYR A 117 -12.05 -6.49 -17.99
CA TYR A 117 -11.06 -6.61 -16.91
C TYR A 117 -10.02 -5.49 -16.94
N TYR A 118 -9.73 -4.92 -18.11
CA TYR A 118 -8.76 -3.81 -18.23
C TYR A 118 -9.16 -2.56 -17.46
N PHE A 119 -10.47 -2.27 -17.35
CA PHE A 119 -10.93 -1.19 -16.46
C PHE A 119 -10.44 -1.42 -15.02
N TRP A 120 -10.50 -2.65 -14.53
CA TRP A 120 -10.02 -3.03 -13.20
C TRP A 120 -8.50 -3.05 -13.06
N VAL A 121 -7.75 -3.31 -14.14
CA VAL A 121 -6.27 -3.30 -14.13
C VAL A 121 -5.74 -1.92 -13.72
N ILE A 122 -6.40 -0.83 -14.13
CA ILE A 122 -6.00 0.54 -13.78
C ILE A 122 -6.19 0.80 -12.28
N TRP A 123 -7.32 0.38 -11.73
CA TRP A 123 -7.67 0.61 -10.33
C TRP A 123 -7.00 -0.36 -9.36
N TYR A 124 -6.59 -1.53 -9.84
CA TYR A 124 -6.03 -2.58 -9.01
C TYR A 124 -4.79 -2.12 -8.23
N PRO A 125 -3.76 -1.50 -8.85
CA PRO A 125 -2.61 -0.96 -8.10
C PRO A 125 -3.00 0.07 -7.05
N PHE A 126 -3.95 0.96 -7.37
CA PHE A 126 -4.42 1.99 -6.43
C PHE A 126 -5.01 1.37 -5.16
N PHE A 127 -5.95 0.44 -5.31
CA PHE A 127 -6.54 -0.25 -4.15
C PHE A 127 -5.52 -1.15 -3.44
N TYR A 128 -4.69 -1.86 -4.20
CA TYR A 128 -3.65 -2.74 -3.67
C TYR A 128 -2.66 -1.95 -2.78
N TRP A 129 -2.15 -0.83 -3.26
CA TRP A 129 -1.23 0.02 -2.50
C TRP A 129 -1.92 0.75 -1.37
N GLY A 130 -3.15 1.23 -1.57
CA GLY A 130 -3.94 1.85 -0.51
C GLY A 130 -4.16 0.90 0.68
N ILE A 131 -4.63 -0.31 0.42
CA ILE A 131 -4.83 -1.33 1.47
C ILE A 131 -3.50 -1.67 2.17
N ASN A 132 -2.41 -1.82 1.41
CA ASN A 132 -1.09 -2.09 1.98
C ASN A 132 -0.59 -0.94 2.86
N ALA A 133 -0.72 0.31 2.42
CA ALA A 133 -0.28 1.49 3.17
C ALA A 133 -1.03 1.60 4.51
N VAL A 134 -2.36 1.43 4.50
CA VAL A 134 -3.17 1.42 5.72
C VAL A 134 -2.79 0.25 6.62
N ALA A 135 -2.51 -0.94 6.05
CA ALA A 135 -2.07 -2.10 6.82
C ALA A 135 -0.72 -1.85 7.52
N VAL A 136 0.23 -1.21 6.84
CA VAL A 136 1.53 -0.80 7.43
C VAL A 136 1.31 0.16 8.59
N PHE A 137 0.55 1.23 8.37
CA PHE A 137 0.25 2.22 9.40
C PHE A 137 -0.35 1.55 10.65
N VAL A 138 -1.44 0.80 10.49
CA VAL A 138 -2.11 0.09 11.60
C VAL A 138 -1.18 -0.93 12.26
N SER A 139 -0.35 -1.65 11.50
CA SER A 139 0.57 -2.65 12.05
C SER A 139 1.64 -2.04 12.94
N VAL A 140 2.18 -0.87 12.59
CA VAL A 140 3.19 -0.18 13.39
C VAL A 140 2.60 0.35 14.69
N PHE A 141 1.44 1.02 14.64
CA PHE A 141 0.71 1.43 15.84
C PHE A 141 0.42 0.24 16.75
N LYS A 142 -0.05 -0.87 16.15
CA LYS A 142 -0.37 -2.08 16.90
C LYS A 142 0.86 -2.74 17.52
N ILE A 143 2.02 -2.73 16.87
CA ILE A 143 3.27 -3.27 17.44
C ILE A 143 3.84 -2.37 18.54
N LEU A 144 3.73 -1.05 18.38
CA LEU A 144 4.16 -0.08 19.40
C LEU A 144 3.31 -0.18 20.68
N LEU A 145 1.99 -0.35 20.53
CA LEU A 145 1.03 -0.46 21.64
C LEU A 145 0.95 -1.86 22.26
N ARG A 146 1.53 -2.88 21.63
CA ARG A 146 1.44 -4.27 22.10
C ARG A 146 2.43 -4.52 23.23
N LYS A 147 1.93 -4.96 24.39
CA LYS A 147 2.76 -5.49 25.48
C LYS A 147 3.55 -6.71 24.97
N LYS A 148 4.86 -6.73 25.24
CA LYS A 148 5.76 -7.84 24.89
C LYS A 148 5.23 -9.14 25.51
N GLY A 149 5.15 -10.23 24.74
CA GLY A 149 4.88 -11.59 25.27
C GLY A 149 3.62 -12.32 24.80
N VAL A 150 2.80 -11.74 23.91
CA VAL A 150 1.61 -12.45 23.40
C VAL A 150 2.01 -13.36 22.23
N SER A 151 2.16 -14.66 22.50
CA SER A 151 2.34 -15.69 21.48
C SER A 151 1.13 -15.71 20.52
N VAL A 152 1.38 -15.48 19.23
CA VAL A 152 0.35 -15.56 18.20
C VAL A 152 0.21 -17.04 17.81
N LYS A 153 -0.85 -17.70 18.29
CA LYS A 153 -1.20 -19.02 17.79
C LYS A 153 -1.59 -18.91 16.31
N TRP A 154 -0.84 -19.59 15.44
CA TRP A 154 -1.13 -19.61 14.01
C TRP A 154 -2.41 -20.42 13.78
N GLN A 155 -3.53 -19.73 13.57
CA GLN A 155 -4.77 -20.37 13.12
C GLN A 155 -4.75 -20.40 11.59
N SER A 156 -4.92 -21.60 11.02
CA SER A 156 -5.03 -21.77 9.58
C SER A 156 -6.16 -20.89 9.07
N PRO A 157 -5.96 -20.16 7.95
CA PRO A 157 -7.05 -19.44 7.32
C PRO A 157 -8.13 -20.45 6.93
N ASP A 158 -9.37 -20.19 7.35
CA ASP A 158 -10.52 -20.97 6.92
C ASP A 158 -10.56 -20.94 5.39
N ARG A 159 -10.41 -22.13 4.80
CA ARG A 159 -10.55 -22.35 3.37
C ARG A 159 -12.03 -22.64 3.22
N GLY A 160 -12.78 -21.79 2.51
CA GLY A 160 -14.25 -21.82 2.43
C GLY A 160 -14.85 -23.06 1.76
N ILE A 161 -14.43 -24.26 2.15
CA ILE A 161 -14.82 -25.55 1.56
C ILE A 161 -15.87 -26.30 2.40
N HIS A 162 -16.50 -25.65 3.39
CA HIS A 162 -17.48 -26.32 4.27
C HIS A 162 -18.76 -25.50 4.48
N THR A 163 -19.47 -25.16 3.41
CA THR A 163 -20.91 -24.80 3.47
C THR A 163 -21.66 -25.27 2.21
N LEU A 164 -21.35 -26.47 1.73
CA LEU A 164 -22.25 -27.24 0.86
C LEU A 164 -22.60 -28.54 1.59
N GLN A 165 -23.43 -28.42 2.63
CA GLN A 165 -24.25 -29.51 3.18
C GLN A 165 -25.62 -28.96 3.50
#